data_AF-A0A3A4NI40-F1
#
_entry.id   AF-A0A3A4NI40-F1
#
_cell.length_a   1.000
_cell.length_b   1.000
_cell.length_c   1.000
_cell.angle_alpha   90.00
_cell.angle_beta   90.00
_cell.angle_gamma   90.00
#
_symmetry.space_group_name_H-M   'P 1'
#
loop_
_entity.id
_entity.type
_entity.pdbx_description
1 polymer ?
#
loop_
_entity_poly.entity_id
_entity_poly.type
_entity_poly.pdbx_seq_one_letter_code
_entity_poly.pdbx_strand_id
1 'polypeptide(L)' 'MKMEINEQTFDCIALKRKAQMEIYETIKNLSPDEEIAYFRRRAKNGPYAELWEKLGWQKVRM' A
#
# COMPACT_ATOMS: atom_id res chain seq x y z
N MET A 1 -22.01 22.71 -17.02
CA MET A 1 -21.54 21.40 -17.49
C MET A 1 -22.04 20.37 -16.48
N LYS A 2 -22.98 19.50 -16.87
CA LYS A 2 -23.49 18.44 -15.97
C LYS A 2 -22.48 17.31 -15.99
N MET A 3 -21.93 16.93 -14.83
CA MET A 3 -21.12 15.70 -14.74
C MET A 3 -22.11 14.54 -14.70
N GLU A 4 -22.15 13.75 -15.77
CA GLU A 4 -22.84 12.47 -15.78
C GLU A 4 -22.09 11.53 -14.84
N ILE A 5 -22.74 11.12 -13.76
CA ILE A 5 -22.24 10.07 -12.87
C ILE A 5 -22.40 8.76 -13.65
N ASN A 6 -21.32 8.33 -14.29
CA ASN A 6 -21.26 7.00 -14.88
C ASN A 6 -21.14 6.00 -13.72
N GLU A 7 -22.14 5.15 -13.52
CA GLU A 7 -22.11 4.07 -12.53
C GLU A 7 -21.13 2.97 -12.98
N GLN A 8 -19.84 3.30 -13.09
CA GLN A 8 -18.81 2.29 -13.25
C GLN A 8 -18.79 1.47 -11.96
N THR A 9 -19.19 0.20 -12.08
CA THR A 9 -19.12 -0.75 -10.98
C THR A 9 -17.65 -0.95 -10.59
N PHE A 10 -17.30 -0.53 -9.38
CA PHE A 10 -15.96 -0.70 -8.84
C PHE A 10 -15.85 -2.04 -8.11
N ASP A 11 -15.10 -2.97 -8.70
CA ASP A 11 -14.86 -4.26 -8.08
C ASP A 11 -13.73 -4.19 -7.04
N CYS A 12 -14.11 -3.95 -5.78
CA CYS A 12 -13.20 -3.95 -4.63
C CYS A 12 -12.44 -5.28 -4.47
N ILE A 13 -13.06 -6.42 -4.84
CA ILE A 13 -12.47 -7.75 -4.66
C ILE A 13 -11.38 -7.96 -5.71
N ALA A 14 -11.66 -7.65 -6.97
CA ALA A 14 -10.67 -7.70 -8.04
C ALA A 14 -9.48 -6.79 -7.74
N LEU A 15 -9.74 -5.56 -7.29
CA LEU A 15 -8.68 -4.63 -6.90
C LEU A 15 -7.82 -5.22 -5.77
N LYS A 16 -8.46 -5.72 -4.70
CA LYS A 16 -7.75 -6.29 -3.55
C LYS A 16 -6.90 -7.49 -3.95
N ARG A 17 -7.45 -8.41 -4.75
CA ARG A 17 -6.73 -9.59 -5.25
C ARG A 17 -5.51 -9.18 -6.07
N LYS A 18 -5.68 -8.22 -6.98
CA LYS A 18 -4.58 -7.69 -7.79
C LYS A 18 -3.47 -7.11 -6.91
N ALA A 19 -3.82 -6.23 -5.97
CA ALA A 19 -2.85 -5.62 -5.06
C ALA A 19 -2.12 -6.68 -4.22
N GLN A 20 -2.83 -7.70 -3.71
CA GLN A 20 -2.22 -8.78 -2.94
C GLN A 20 -1.26 -9.64 -3.78
N MET A 21 -1.63 -9.97 -5.02
CA MET A 21 -0.75 -10.72 -5.91
C MET A 21 0.52 -9.92 -6.26
N GLU A 22 0.38 -8.63 -6.56
CA GLU A 22 1.54 -7.76 -6.82
C GLU A 22 2.49 -7.69 -5.63
N ILE A 23 1.94 -7.53 -4.41
CA ILE A 23 2.73 -7.53 -3.18
C ILE A 23 3.43 -8.89 -3.00
N TYR A 24 2.69 -10.00 -3.13
CA TYR A 24 3.24 -11.35 -2.98
C TYR A 24 4.37 -11.63 -3.97
N GLU A 25 4.15 -11.40 -5.26
CA GLU A 25 5.18 -11.61 -6.29
C GLU A 25 6.44 -10.77 -6.05
N THR A 26 6.28 -9.58 -5.47
CA THR A 26 7.40 -8.69 -5.13
C THR A 26 8.21 -9.21 -3.93
N ILE A 27 7.55 -9.80 -2.93
CA ILE A 27 8.21 -10.12 -1.65
C ILE A 27 8.46 -11.62 -1.42
N LYS A 28 7.89 -12.53 -2.23
CA LYS A 28 7.88 -13.99 -1.97
C LYS A 28 9.24 -14.67 -1.79
N ASN A 29 10.32 -14.03 -2.25
CA ASN A 29 11.70 -14.55 -2.14
C ASN A 29 12.57 -13.74 -1.17
N LEU A 30 11.99 -12.77 -0.47
CA LEU A 30 12.70 -11.95 0.50
C LEU A 30 12.80 -12.68 1.83
N SER A 31 13.91 -12.51 2.54
CA SER A 31 13.99 -12.85 3.95
C SER A 31 13.09 -11.93 4.79
N PRO A 32 12.74 -12.32 6.03
CA PRO A 32 11.91 -11.48 6.90
C PRO A 32 12.44 -10.04 7.08
N ASP A 33 13.76 -9.87 7.20
CA ASP A 33 14.38 -8.54 7.33
C ASP A 33 14.25 -7.72 6.04
N GLU A 34 14.36 -8.37 4.89
CA GLU A 34 14.19 -7.75 3.58
C GLU A 34 12.74 -7.37 3.32
N GLU A 35 11.76 -8.19 3.74
CA GLU A 35 10.33 -7.86 3.71
C GLU A 35 10.04 -6.61 4.54
N ILE A 36 10.54 -6.56 5.79
CA ILE A 36 10.39 -5.40 6.66
C ILE A 36 11.01 -4.16 6.01
N ALA A 37 12.21 -4.28 5.44
CA ALA A 37 12.88 -3.19 4.74
C ALA A 37 12.12 -2.75 3.48
N TYR A 38 11.48 -3.67 2.76
CA TYR A 38 10.61 -3.37 1.63
C TYR A 38 9.41 -2.52 2.06
N PHE A 39 8.66 -2.95 3.07
CA PHE A 39 7.49 -2.20 3.53
C PHE A 39 7.85 -0.84 4.13
N ARG A 40 8.96 -0.74 4.87
CA ARG A 40 9.47 0.55 5.38
C ARG A 40 9.79 1.52 4.24
N ARG A 41 10.49 1.05 3.20
CA ARG A 41 10.79 1.87 2.01
C ARG A 41 9.52 2.28 1.28
N ARG A 42 8.57 1.37 1.10
CA ARG A 42 7.30 1.65 0.42
C ARG A 42 6.45 2.68 1.19
N ALA A 43 6.39 2.58 2.51
CA ALA A 43 5.69 3.54 3.37
C ALA A 43 6.33 4.94 3.32
N LYS A 44 7.67 5.01 3.38
CA LYS A 44 8.41 6.28 3.29
C LYS A 44 8.26 6.99 1.95
N ASN A 45 8.09 6.24 0.85
CA ASN A 45 7.98 6.79 -0.50
C ASN A 45 6.53 6.83 -1.01
N GLY A 46 5.56 6.57 -0.14
CA GLY A 46 4.14 6.52 -0.49
C GLY A 46 3.46 7.89 -0.45
N PRO A 47 2.25 8.01 -1.01
CA PRO A 47 1.48 9.26 -0.98
C PRO A 47 1.09 9.72 0.44
N TYR A 48 1.23 8.84 1.43
CA TYR A 48 0.95 9.12 2.83
C TYR A 48 2.22 9.25 3.68
N ALA A 49 3.40 9.38 3.07
CA ALA A 49 4.67 9.47 3.78
C ALA A 49 4.70 10.59 4.82
N GLU A 50 4.30 11.81 4.44
CA GLU A 50 4.25 12.96 5.35
C GLU A 50 3.29 12.75 6.52
N LEU A 51 2.14 12.12 6.25
CA LEU A 51 1.17 11.78 7.30
C LEU A 51 1.76 10.76 8.26
N TRP A 52 2.47 9.77 7.72
CA TRP A 52 3.13 8.73 8.51
C TRP A 52 4.23 9.27 9.42
N GLU A 53 4.98 10.27 8.95
CA GLU A 53 5.98 11.00 9.75
C GLU A 53 5.31 11.84 10.86
N LYS A 54 4.27 12.60 10.52
CA LYS A 54 3.53 13.44 11.48
C LYS A 54 2.89 12.65 12.61
N LEU A 55 2.39 11.45 12.32
CA LEU A 55 1.74 10.59 13.31
C LEU A 55 2.73 9.86 14.24
N GLY A 56 4.05 9.94 13.97
CA GLY A 56 5.07 9.30 14.80
C GLY A 56 4.98 7.77 14.83
N TRP A 57 4.26 7.15 13.88
CA TRP A 57 4.02 5.71 13.82
C TRP A 57 5.28 4.88 13.56
N GLN A 58 6.40 5.53 13.21
CA GLN A 58 7.73 4.92 13.20
C GLN A 58 8.15 4.38 14.58
N LYS A 59 7.58 4.88 15.69
CA LYS A 59 7.95 4.51 17.07
C LYS A 59 7.06 3.45 17.72
N VAL A 60 5.96 3.03 17.10
CA VAL A 60 4.85 2.31 17.79
C VAL A 60 5.03 0.78 17.81
N ARG A 61 6.06 0.22 17.18
CA ARG A 61 6.44 -1.19 17.34
C ARG A 61 7.96 -1.32 17.34
N MET A 62 8.55 -1.14 18.53
CA MET A 62 9.73 -1.89 18.94
C MET A 62 9.24 -3.11 19.71
#